data_AF-L0HCZ1-F1
#
_entry.id   AF-L0HCZ1-F1
#
_cell.length_a   1.000
_cell.length_b   1.000
_cell.length_c   1.000
_cell.angle_alpha   90.00
_cell.angle_beta   90.00
_cell.angle_gamma   90.00
#
_symmetry.space_group_name_H-M   'P 1'
#
loop_
_entity.id
_entity.type
_entity.pdbx_description
1 polymer ?
#
loop_
_entity_poly.entity_id
_entity_poly.type
_entity_poly.pdbx_seq_one_letter_code
_entity_poly.pdbx_strand_id
1 'polypeptide(L)'
;MNIHKTVFVLLALLLAGMAIVPMVNAAEDTGTVNSVGINRGLPDPMNDPVIKAILENATAMESLPDSIAAKSDKNGNITASRFDAKTEAYLNNYISPANNLVKTMKNGGYTEDQITQFLNMNGYGWDPKTGASWKGTAPTPEEQKIINKIRGQDYSPYGAFSQTRSSSAIARDGRAGGATQSVNNENTFVGFNGYMNPGSMFVSSAGTFQHVVTTHVGKKTPSGQDDWTEAGVLNSMNDAYARYFTYDNDEGAWQFHGAAEVEWYKNYAIYVTSSSDSSGYIYNIWIDNNWVRSGHLKARQTGINNANEIWSLGTNWFDYDDINPAFQNENLYTTSGSVQWGDYPTTGTSLSSDPYGYVLKDHYMNSGTWKFYSWNV
;
A
#
# COMPACT_ATOMS: atom_id res chain seq x y z
N MET A 1 -11.04 2.21 -56.55
CA MET A 1 -10.42 1.28 -55.59
C MET A 1 -9.55 2.11 -54.64
N ASN A 2 -10.08 2.51 -53.48
CA ASN A 2 -9.37 3.31 -52.46
C ASN A 2 -10.07 3.09 -51.11
N ILE A 3 -9.90 1.90 -50.52
CA ILE A 3 -10.50 1.54 -49.22
C ILE A 3 -9.43 1.49 -48.09
N HIS A 4 -8.14 1.57 -48.42
CA HIS A 4 -7.08 1.40 -47.41
C HIS A 4 -6.60 2.68 -46.70
N LYS A 5 -7.09 3.88 -47.06
CA LYS A 5 -6.68 5.13 -46.39
C LYS A 5 -7.67 5.65 -45.34
N THR A 6 -8.91 5.17 -45.32
CA THR A 6 -9.95 5.66 -44.39
C THR A 6 -9.93 4.92 -43.04
N VAL A 7 -9.43 3.67 -43.01
CA VAL A 7 -9.40 2.86 -41.77
C VAL A 7 -8.27 3.29 -40.81
N PHE A 8 -7.17 3.84 -41.33
CA PHE A 8 -6.04 4.28 -40.48
C PHE A 8 -6.28 5.62 -39.75
N VAL A 9 -7.18 6.47 -40.27
CA VAL A 9 -7.52 7.75 -39.61
C VAL A 9 -8.56 7.54 -38.50
N LEU A 10 -9.44 6.55 -38.62
CA LEU A 10 -10.43 6.23 -37.58
C LEU A 10 -9.83 5.50 -36.37
N LEU A 11 -8.75 4.74 -36.53
CA LEU A 11 -8.08 4.08 -35.39
C LEU A 11 -7.17 5.05 -34.60
N ALA A 12 -6.61 6.07 -35.25
CA ALA A 12 -5.82 7.11 -34.58
C ALA A 12 -6.68 8.11 -33.79
N LEU A 13 -7.95 8.32 -34.17
CA LEU A 13 -8.89 9.15 -33.43
C LEU A 13 -9.54 8.42 -32.23
N LEU A 14 -9.56 7.09 -32.22
CA LEU A 14 -10.08 6.32 -31.08
C LEU A 14 -9.06 6.17 -29.93
N LEU A 15 -7.76 6.33 -30.20
CA LEU A 15 -6.68 6.19 -29.21
C LEU A 15 -6.24 7.51 -28.55
N ALA A 16 -6.77 8.65 -29.00
CA ALA A 16 -6.49 9.96 -28.41
C ALA A 16 -7.59 10.45 -27.43
N GLY A 17 -8.61 9.63 -27.14
CA GLY A 17 -9.77 10.00 -26.32
C GLY A 17 -9.79 9.42 -24.89
N MET A 18 -8.73 8.76 -24.43
CA MET A 18 -8.68 8.15 -23.09
C MET A 18 -7.45 8.60 -22.30
N ALA A 19 -7.33 9.91 -22.07
CA ALA A 19 -6.55 10.44 -20.97
C ALA A 19 -6.98 11.89 -20.73
N ILE A 20 -7.00 12.29 -19.46
CA ILE A 20 -7.35 13.62 -18.94
C ILE A 20 -8.86 13.80 -18.74
N VAL A 21 -9.33 13.43 -17.55
CA VAL A 21 -10.42 14.17 -16.88
C VAL A 21 -9.74 15.35 -16.18
N PRO A 22 -9.86 16.59 -16.69
CA PRO A 22 -9.61 17.74 -15.86
C PRO A 22 -10.88 17.98 -15.03
N MET A 23 -10.80 17.80 -13.72
CA MET A 23 -11.75 18.44 -12.81
C MET A 23 -11.47 19.96 -12.88
N VAL A 24 -12.13 20.64 -13.79
CA VAL A 24 -12.25 22.10 -13.81
C VAL A 24 -13.73 22.43 -13.88
N ASN A 25 -14.15 23.22 -12.89
CA ASN A 25 -15.47 23.82 -12.74
C ASN A 25 -16.08 24.28 -14.07
N ALA A 26 -17.25 23.72 -14.39
CA ALA A 26 -18.21 24.36 -15.28
C ALA A 26 -19.37 24.88 -14.41
N ALA A 27 -19.35 26.18 -14.15
CA ALA A 27 -20.57 26.92 -13.88
C ALA A 27 -21.36 26.98 -15.20
N GLU A 28 -22.41 26.18 -15.32
CA GLU A 28 -23.48 26.43 -16.29
C GLU A 28 -24.79 26.61 -15.54
N ASP A 29 -25.30 27.83 -15.73
CA ASP A 29 -26.64 28.29 -15.43
C ASP A 29 -27.65 27.48 -16.25
N THR A 30 -28.40 26.61 -15.57
CA THR A 30 -29.63 26.03 -16.12
C THR A 30 -30.75 26.12 -15.11
N GLY A 31 -31.71 27.00 -15.38
CA GLY A 31 -33.13 26.70 -15.28
C GLY A 31 -33.65 26.32 -13.90
N THR A 32 -34.26 27.31 -13.25
CA THR A 32 -35.17 27.19 -12.11
C THR A 32 -36.12 25.99 -12.21
N VAL A 33 -35.78 24.91 -11.50
CA VAL A 33 -36.77 23.96 -10.96
C VAL A 33 -36.85 24.23 -9.47
N ASN A 34 -37.92 24.91 -9.05
CA ASN A 34 -38.30 25.07 -7.65
C ASN A 34 -38.61 23.70 -7.05
N SER A 35 -37.58 22.97 -6.63
CA SER A 35 -37.73 22.01 -5.55
C SER A 35 -37.67 22.82 -4.26
N VAL A 36 -38.83 23.08 -3.67
CA VAL A 36 -38.93 23.48 -2.26
C VAL A 36 -38.61 22.24 -1.43
N GLY A 37 -37.37 21.77 -1.53
CA GLY A 37 -36.77 20.91 -0.55
C GLY A 37 -36.47 21.79 0.64
N ILE A 38 -37.13 21.51 1.77
CA ILE A 38 -36.80 22.17 3.02
C ILE A 38 -35.35 21.77 3.33
N ASN A 39 -34.41 22.63 2.94
CA ASN A 39 -33.01 22.55 3.34
C ASN A 39 -32.97 22.94 4.81
N ARG A 40 -33.47 22.05 5.68
CA ARG A 40 -33.10 22.07 7.09
C ARG A 40 -31.62 21.78 7.05
N GLY A 41 -30.80 22.83 7.01
CA GLY A 41 -29.35 22.72 6.98
C GLY A 41 -28.97 21.67 8.01
N LEU A 42 -28.43 20.55 7.53
CA LEU A 42 -27.93 19.53 8.44
C LEU A 42 -26.94 20.23 9.37
N PRO A 43 -27.02 19.97 10.69
CA PRO A 43 -26.07 20.56 11.62
C PRO A 43 -24.65 20.30 11.12
N ASP A 44 -23.76 21.27 11.28
CA ASP A 44 -22.34 21.10 11.00
C ASP A 44 -21.85 19.81 11.69
N PRO A 45 -21.24 18.86 10.96
CA PRO A 45 -20.80 17.60 11.55
C PRO A 45 -19.84 17.78 12.73
N MET A 46 -19.11 18.89 12.81
CA MET A 46 -18.27 19.21 13.98
C MET A 46 -19.08 19.51 15.26
N ASN A 47 -20.34 19.90 15.13
CA ASN A 47 -21.25 20.16 16.24
C ASN A 47 -22.10 18.93 16.60
N ASP A 48 -21.99 17.84 15.84
CA ASP A 48 -22.61 16.56 16.19
C ASP A 48 -21.81 15.90 17.33
N PRO A 49 -22.42 15.69 18.52
CA PRO A 49 -21.70 15.17 19.68
C PRO A 49 -21.19 13.74 19.47
N VAL A 50 -21.83 12.94 18.60
CA VAL A 50 -21.40 11.57 18.31
C VAL A 50 -20.17 11.60 17.41
N ILE A 51 -20.18 12.42 16.37
CA ILE A 51 -19.03 12.60 15.46
C ILE A 51 -17.82 13.13 16.24
N LYS A 52 -18.04 14.13 17.10
CA LYS A 52 -16.99 14.68 17.95
C LYS A 52 -16.40 13.63 18.89
N ALA A 53 -17.24 12.82 19.54
CA ALA A 53 -16.78 11.75 20.41
C ALA A 53 -15.95 10.70 19.65
N ILE A 54 -16.30 10.38 18.39
CA ILE A 54 -15.50 9.47 17.57
C ILE A 54 -14.12 10.08 17.26
N LEU A 55 -14.06 11.36 16.88
CA LEU A 55 -12.79 12.05 16.63
C LEU A 55 -11.91 12.13 17.88
N GLU A 56 -12.49 12.48 19.04
CA GLU A 56 -11.76 12.56 20.32
C GLU A 56 -11.18 11.19 20.74
N ASN A 57 -11.82 10.09 20.33
CA ASN A 57 -11.35 8.73 20.61
C ASN A 57 -10.60 8.09 19.43
N ALA A 58 -10.38 8.81 18.33
CA ALA A 58 -9.83 8.24 17.10
C ALA A 58 -8.44 7.62 17.34
N THR A 59 -7.55 8.29 18.07
CA THR A 59 -6.22 7.74 18.39
C THR A 59 -6.29 6.41 19.15
N ALA A 60 -7.26 6.25 20.05
CA ALA A 60 -7.44 4.98 20.76
C ALA A 60 -7.99 3.89 19.81
N MET A 61 -8.89 4.28 18.90
CA MET A 61 -9.42 3.39 17.87
C MET A 61 -8.38 3.00 16.81
N GLU A 62 -7.40 3.85 16.53
CA GLU A 62 -6.32 3.55 15.58
C GLU A 62 -5.33 2.52 16.11
N SER A 63 -5.18 2.45 17.43
CA SER A 63 -4.15 1.63 18.08
C SER A 63 -4.50 0.14 18.03
N LEU A 64 -3.54 -0.70 17.58
CA LEU A 64 -3.57 -2.12 17.92
C LEU A 64 -3.43 -2.26 19.45
N PRO A 65 -4.24 -3.11 20.10
CA PRO A 65 -4.13 -3.39 21.53
C PRO A 65 -2.70 -3.73 21.94
N ASP A 66 -2.26 -3.30 23.12
CA ASP A 66 -0.89 -3.56 23.64
C ASP A 66 -0.50 -5.05 23.63
N SER A 67 -1.49 -5.95 23.77
CA SER A 67 -1.29 -7.40 23.70
C SER A 67 -0.95 -7.90 22.28
N ILE A 68 -1.11 -7.05 21.27
CA ILE A 68 -0.82 -7.27 19.85
C ILE A 68 0.34 -6.34 19.44
N ALA A 69 0.41 -5.15 20.05
CA ALA A 69 1.42 -4.15 19.80
C ALA A 69 2.79 -4.61 20.27
N ALA A 70 3.59 -5.07 19.34
CA ALA A 70 4.97 -5.38 19.60
C ALA A 70 5.77 -4.06 19.64
N LYS A 71 6.82 -3.98 20.47
CA LYS A 71 7.76 -2.83 20.55
C LYS A 71 9.17 -3.26 20.12
N SER A 72 9.88 -2.36 19.44
CA SER A 72 11.28 -2.56 19.03
C SER A 72 12.17 -1.36 19.36
N ASP A 73 13.48 -1.60 19.42
CA ASP A 73 14.51 -0.57 19.44
C ASP A 73 15.39 -0.63 18.18
N LYS A 74 16.26 0.37 18.00
CA LYS A 74 17.26 0.43 16.91
C LYS A 74 18.20 -0.78 16.81
N ASN A 75 18.31 -1.58 17.88
CA ASN A 75 19.19 -2.75 17.92
C ASN A 75 18.47 -4.05 17.54
N GLY A 76 17.17 -3.99 17.21
CA GLY A 76 16.36 -5.16 16.88
C GLY A 76 15.91 -5.97 18.10
N ASN A 77 15.96 -5.39 19.32
CA ASN A 77 15.35 -6.04 20.48
C ASN A 77 13.83 -5.93 20.35
N ILE A 78 13.19 -7.03 19.98
CA ILE A 78 11.76 -7.08 19.70
C ILE A 78 11.06 -8.00 20.69
N THR A 79 10.03 -7.48 21.35
CA THR A 79 9.07 -8.29 22.10
C THR A 79 7.87 -8.53 21.20
N ALA A 80 7.87 -9.64 20.46
CA ALA A 80 6.75 -10.03 19.62
C ALA A 80 5.60 -10.57 20.48
N SER A 81 4.40 -10.06 20.28
CA SER A 81 3.18 -10.66 20.80
C SER A 81 2.80 -11.89 19.96
N ARG A 82 2.17 -12.89 20.58
CA ARG A 82 1.62 -14.04 19.85
C ARG A 82 0.22 -13.70 19.33
N PHE A 83 -0.06 -14.08 18.09
CA PHE A 83 -1.43 -14.08 17.57
C PHE A 83 -2.21 -15.22 18.23
N ASP A 84 -3.20 -14.87 19.05
CA ASP A 84 -4.09 -15.83 19.69
C ASP A 84 -5.54 -15.60 19.23
N ALA A 85 -6.47 -16.42 19.74
CA ALA A 85 -7.88 -16.32 19.39
C ALA A 85 -8.52 -14.96 19.79
N LYS A 86 -7.98 -14.27 20.82
CA LYS A 86 -8.46 -12.94 21.20
C LYS A 86 -7.97 -11.90 20.21
N THR A 87 -6.72 -12.00 19.77
CA THR A 87 -6.15 -11.17 18.71
C THR A 87 -6.94 -11.33 17.42
N GLU A 88 -7.21 -12.56 17.00
CA GLU A 88 -8.02 -12.81 15.80
C GLU A 88 -9.44 -12.23 15.93
N ALA A 89 -10.08 -12.44 17.08
CA ALA A 89 -11.41 -11.90 17.33
C ALA A 89 -11.43 -10.36 17.31
N TYR A 90 -10.42 -9.70 17.88
CA TYR A 90 -10.29 -8.24 17.81
C TYR A 90 -10.15 -7.78 16.36
N LEU A 91 -9.21 -8.36 15.60
CA LEU A 91 -8.91 -7.94 14.24
C LEU A 91 -10.09 -8.18 13.28
N ASN A 92 -10.86 -9.27 13.46
CA ASN A 92 -12.07 -9.53 12.67
C ASN A 92 -13.22 -8.55 12.96
N ASN A 93 -13.25 -7.95 14.15
CA ASN A 93 -14.27 -6.99 14.57
C ASN A 93 -13.78 -5.54 14.52
N TYR A 94 -12.54 -5.30 14.06
CA TYR A 94 -11.95 -3.98 14.00
C TYR A 94 -12.71 -3.09 12.99
N ILE A 95 -13.03 -1.87 13.41
CA ILE A 95 -13.61 -0.83 12.57
C ILE A 95 -12.72 0.40 12.68
N SER A 96 -12.17 0.84 11.56
CA SER A 96 -11.32 2.03 11.54
C SER A 96 -12.09 3.29 11.97
N PRO A 97 -11.39 4.30 12.52
CA PRO A 97 -12.00 5.59 12.84
C PRO A 97 -12.73 6.19 11.63
N ALA A 98 -12.09 6.15 10.45
CA ALA A 98 -12.68 6.65 9.21
C ALA A 98 -13.98 5.91 8.84
N ASN A 99 -14.00 4.57 8.89
CA ASN A 99 -15.21 3.80 8.59
C ASN A 99 -16.32 4.05 9.61
N ASN A 100 -15.98 4.25 10.89
CA ASN A 100 -16.96 4.59 11.93
C ASN A 100 -17.56 5.99 11.70
N LEU A 101 -16.73 6.97 11.32
CA LEU A 101 -17.18 8.31 10.92
C LEU A 101 -18.12 8.26 9.71
N VAL A 102 -17.70 7.59 8.63
CA VAL A 102 -18.52 7.40 7.42
C VAL A 102 -19.89 6.81 7.77
N LYS A 103 -19.91 5.72 8.54
CA LYS A 103 -21.15 5.05 8.95
C LYS A 103 -22.05 5.98 9.76
N THR A 104 -21.47 6.70 10.73
CA THR A 104 -22.19 7.63 11.59
C THR A 104 -22.79 8.78 10.79
N MET A 105 -22.02 9.35 9.87
CA MET A 105 -22.48 10.43 8.99
C MET A 105 -23.54 9.95 7.99
N LYS A 106 -23.37 8.77 7.37
CA LYS A 106 -24.44 8.21 6.51
C LYS A 106 -25.75 8.02 7.27
N ASN A 107 -25.69 7.53 8.51
CA ASN A 107 -26.88 7.38 9.36
C ASN A 107 -27.50 8.74 9.78
N GLY A 108 -26.69 9.79 9.88
CA GLY A 108 -27.13 11.16 10.12
C GLY A 108 -27.71 11.87 8.89
N GLY A 109 -27.66 11.24 7.71
CA GLY A 109 -28.18 11.79 6.45
C GLY A 109 -27.23 12.73 5.71
N TYR A 110 -25.94 12.77 6.07
CA TYR A 110 -24.93 13.56 5.35
C TYR A 110 -24.66 12.99 3.96
N THR A 111 -24.42 13.87 2.98
CA THR A 111 -24.08 13.48 1.61
C THR A 111 -22.63 13.00 1.51
N GLU A 112 -22.29 12.29 0.43
CA GLU A 112 -20.92 11.80 0.20
C GLU A 112 -19.90 12.94 0.10
N ASP A 113 -20.29 14.08 -0.50
CA ASP A 113 -19.44 15.27 -0.57
C ASP A 113 -19.16 15.85 0.83
N GLN A 114 -20.18 15.92 1.69
CA GLN A 114 -20.03 16.39 3.07
C GLN A 114 -19.13 15.45 3.88
N ILE A 115 -19.30 14.14 3.71
CA ILE A 115 -18.44 13.12 4.36
C ILE A 115 -17.00 13.28 3.88
N THR A 116 -16.78 13.38 2.56
CA THR A 116 -15.45 13.51 1.97
C THR A 116 -14.75 14.78 2.45
N GLN A 117 -15.44 15.92 2.43
CA GLN A 117 -14.90 17.18 2.93
C GLN A 117 -14.52 17.07 4.41
N PHE A 118 -15.40 16.50 5.23
CA PHE A 118 -15.17 16.33 6.67
C PHE A 118 -13.97 15.42 6.95
N LEU A 119 -13.87 14.27 6.28
CA LEU A 119 -12.74 13.35 6.44
C LEU A 119 -11.42 14.00 6.04
N ASN A 120 -11.39 14.69 4.90
CA ASN A 120 -10.18 15.38 4.42
C ASN A 120 -9.69 16.44 5.42
N MET A 121 -10.61 17.20 6.03
CA MET A 121 -10.27 18.18 7.08
C MET A 121 -9.66 17.54 8.33
N ASN A 122 -9.89 16.25 8.55
CA ASN A 122 -9.39 15.49 9.70
C ASN A 122 -8.27 14.50 9.33
N GLY A 123 -7.68 14.63 8.13
CA GLY A 123 -6.55 13.82 7.69
C GLY A 123 -6.89 12.39 7.28
N TYR A 124 -8.17 12.12 6.99
CA TYR A 124 -8.65 10.85 6.47
C TYR A 124 -9.12 10.99 5.01
N GLY A 125 -9.08 9.88 4.29
CA GLY A 125 -9.76 9.73 3.01
C GLY A 125 -10.61 8.48 2.97
N TRP A 126 -11.51 8.42 1.98
CA TRP A 126 -12.33 7.25 1.71
C TRP A 126 -12.73 7.17 0.23
N ASP A 127 -13.06 5.97 -0.23
CA ASP A 127 -13.71 5.72 -1.51
C ASP A 127 -15.22 5.52 -1.28
N PRO A 128 -16.10 6.41 -1.76
CA PRO A 128 -17.54 6.27 -1.59
C PRO A 128 -18.13 5.00 -2.21
N LYS A 129 -17.51 4.51 -3.29
CA LYS A 129 -17.98 3.35 -4.05
C LYS A 129 -17.69 2.05 -3.33
N THR A 130 -16.49 1.92 -2.76
CA THR A 130 -16.05 0.66 -2.16
C THR A 130 -16.08 0.67 -0.64
N GLY A 131 -16.01 1.86 -0.02
CA GLY A 131 -15.86 2.01 1.43
C GLY A 131 -14.42 1.86 1.93
N ALA A 132 -13.43 1.72 1.04
CA ALA A 132 -12.03 1.78 1.43
C ALA A 132 -11.75 3.11 2.14
N SER A 133 -10.86 3.10 3.12
CA SER A 133 -10.50 4.29 3.89
C SER A 133 -9.04 4.30 4.30
N TRP A 134 -8.50 5.48 4.53
CA TRP A 134 -7.09 5.65 4.88
C TRP A 134 -6.89 6.90 5.71
N LYS A 135 -5.74 6.94 6.38
CA LYS A 135 -5.15 8.14 6.97
C LYS A 135 -3.99 8.59 6.09
N GLY A 136 -3.68 9.87 6.08
CA GLY A 136 -2.53 10.39 5.34
C GLY A 136 -2.91 11.12 4.05
N THR A 137 -1.93 11.30 3.17
CA THR A 137 -2.06 12.19 2.00
C THR A 137 -1.73 11.46 0.70
N ALA A 138 -2.57 11.67 -0.32
CA ALA A 138 -2.26 11.20 -1.66
C ALA A 138 -1.00 11.91 -2.21
N PRO A 139 -0.23 11.26 -3.10
CA PRO A 139 0.85 11.92 -3.82
C PRO A 139 0.35 13.14 -4.58
N THR A 140 1.19 14.16 -4.66
CA THR A 140 1.04 15.25 -5.63
C THR A 140 1.11 14.71 -7.06
N PRO A 141 0.57 15.43 -8.07
CA PRO A 141 0.67 15.00 -9.47
C PRO A 141 2.11 14.75 -9.94
N GLU A 142 3.08 15.51 -9.43
CA GLU A 142 4.51 15.38 -9.75
C GLU A 142 5.11 14.12 -9.14
N GLU A 143 4.78 13.81 -7.88
CA GLU A 143 5.18 12.57 -7.22
C GLU A 143 4.54 11.36 -7.92
N GLN A 144 3.27 11.45 -8.30
CA GLN A 144 2.60 10.37 -8.99
C GLN A 144 3.24 10.09 -10.36
N LYS A 145 3.75 11.11 -11.08
CA LYS A 145 4.51 10.90 -12.32
C LYS A 145 5.80 10.12 -12.07
N ILE A 146 6.50 10.40 -10.97
CA ILE A 146 7.73 9.70 -10.57
C ILE A 146 7.43 8.25 -10.22
N ILE A 147 6.39 8.01 -9.42
CA ILE A 147 5.93 6.66 -9.06
C ILE A 147 5.55 5.89 -10.33
N ASN A 148 4.70 6.47 -11.19
CA ASN A 148 4.19 5.80 -12.40
C ASN A 148 5.28 5.52 -13.43
N LYS A 149 6.39 6.28 -13.41
CA LYS A 149 7.54 6.01 -14.27
C LYS A 149 8.13 4.62 -14.01
N ILE A 150 7.93 4.07 -12.82
CA ILE A 150 8.64 2.90 -12.32
C ILE A 150 7.69 1.79 -11.85
N ARG A 151 6.64 2.16 -11.11
CA ARG A 151 5.55 1.31 -10.61
C ARG A 151 4.24 1.70 -11.30
N GLY A 152 4.25 1.65 -12.64
CA GLY A 152 3.08 1.97 -13.46
C GLY A 152 1.95 0.93 -13.34
N GLN A 153 0.90 1.10 -14.14
CA GLN A 153 -0.32 0.26 -14.09
C GLN A 153 -0.08 -1.24 -14.28
N ASP A 154 1.03 -1.64 -14.90
CA ASP A 154 1.38 -3.04 -15.15
C ASP A 154 2.26 -3.65 -14.04
N TYR A 155 2.55 -2.93 -12.96
CA TYR A 155 3.36 -3.44 -11.86
C TYR A 155 2.63 -4.57 -11.11
N SER A 156 3.37 -5.65 -10.83
CA SER A 156 2.89 -6.82 -10.10
C SER A 156 3.97 -7.32 -9.14
N PRO A 157 3.69 -7.42 -7.83
CA PRO A 157 4.65 -7.95 -6.86
C PRO A 157 4.74 -9.49 -6.90
N TYR A 158 3.87 -10.17 -7.67
CA TYR A 158 3.85 -11.64 -7.79
C TYR A 158 4.39 -12.15 -9.13
N GLY A 159 4.78 -11.25 -10.04
CA GLY A 159 5.52 -11.61 -11.24
C GLY A 159 6.95 -12.01 -10.93
N ALA A 160 7.56 -12.88 -11.75
CA ALA A 160 9.01 -13.02 -11.71
C ALA A 160 9.64 -11.64 -11.97
N PHE A 161 10.66 -11.26 -11.19
CA PHE A 161 11.32 -9.95 -11.29
C PHE A 161 11.76 -9.58 -12.71
N SER A 162 12.01 -10.59 -13.57
CA SER A 162 12.34 -10.45 -14.99
C SER A 162 11.12 -10.33 -15.93
N GLN A 163 9.94 -10.82 -15.55
CA GLN A 163 8.71 -10.82 -16.34
C GLN A 163 7.87 -9.54 -16.13
N THR A 164 7.85 -8.98 -14.91
CA THR A 164 7.15 -7.71 -14.62
C THR A 164 7.72 -6.51 -15.40
N ARG A 165 8.84 -6.70 -16.10
CA ARG A 165 9.63 -5.64 -16.76
C ARG A 165 9.67 -5.75 -18.29
N SER A 166 9.02 -6.75 -18.91
CA SER A 166 9.10 -6.97 -20.36
C SER A 166 8.02 -6.24 -21.19
N SER A 167 7.03 -5.60 -20.58
CA SER A 167 5.89 -4.98 -21.30
C SER A 167 5.77 -3.46 -21.19
N SER A 168 6.35 -2.81 -20.19
CA SER A 168 6.29 -1.34 -20.04
C SER A 168 7.60 -0.69 -20.52
N ALA A 169 7.49 0.53 -21.06
CA ALA A 169 8.59 1.32 -21.65
C ALA A 169 9.80 1.59 -20.74
N ILE A 170 9.77 1.13 -19.49
CA ILE A 170 10.77 1.30 -18.43
C ILE A 170 12.06 0.55 -18.75
N ALA A 171 11.98 -0.58 -19.47
CA ALA A 171 13.16 -1.28 -19.99
C ALA A 171 13.91 -0.48 -21.08
N ARG A 172 13.35 0.61 -21.63
CA ARG A 172 14.07 1.45 -22.61
C ARG A 172 14.86 2.60 -21.98
N ASP A 173 14.49 3.04 -20.78
CA ASP A 173 15.01 4.28 -20.16
C ASP A 173 15.59 4.09 -18.74
N GLY A 174 15.84 2.87 -18.26
CA GLY A 174 16.35 2.64 -16.91
C GLY A 174 16.82 1.20 -16.61
N ARG A 175 17.53 1.03 -15.48
CA ARG A 175 17.78 -0.29 -14.88
C ARG A 175 16.90 -0.48 -13.67
N ALA A 176 16.70 -1.73 -13.30
CA ALA A 176 15.92 -2.06 -12.14
C ALA A 176 16.55 -3.29 -11.46
N GLY A 177 16.62 -3.26 -10.15
CA GLY A 177 17.22 -4.31 -9.31
C GLY A 177 16.27 -4.65 -8.18
N GLY A 178 16.38 -5.84 -7.63
CA GLY A 178 15.64 -6.17 -6.43
C GLY A 178 15.68 -7.62 -6.04
N ALA A 179 15.18 -7.85 -4.85
CA ALA A 179 15.10 -9.15 -4.21
C ALA A 179 13.73 -9.26 -3.54
N THR A 180 13.13 -10.45 -3.63
CA THR A 180 11.89 -10.76 -2.93
C THR A 180 11.97 -12.07 -2.19
N GLN A 181 11.26 -12.11 -1.06
CA GLN A 181 10.97 -13.31 -0.29
C GLN A 181 9.47 -13.51 -0.29
N SER A 182 9.01 -14.67 -0.75
CA SER A 182 7.59 -14.98 -0.86
C SER A 182 7.27 -16.30 -0.17
N VAL A 183 6.10 -16.38 0.47
CA VAL A 183 5.55 -17.68 0.87
C VAL A 183 5.17 -18.48 -0.37
N ASN A 184 5.49 -19.77 -0.41
CA ASN A 184 5.14 -20.62 -1.56
C ASN A 184 3.65 -21.04 -1.56
N ASN A 185 2.88 -20.68 -0.54
CA ASN A 185 1.49 -21.08 -0.38
C ASN A 185 0.59 -19.87 -0.11
N GLU A 186 0.00 -19.36 -1.20
CA GLU A 186 -0.93 -18.22 -1.21
C GLU A 186 -2.36 -18.54 -0.73
N ASN A 187 -2.62 -19.77 -0.27
CA ASN A 187 -3.95 -20.23 0.15
C ASN A 187 -4.04 -20.53 1.65
N THR A 188 -3.05 -20.14 2.43
CA THR A 188 -3.00 -20.44 3.88
C THR A 188 -3.09 -19.19 4.75
N PHE A 189 -2.45 -18.11 4.33
CA PHE A 189 -2.23 -16.96 5.19
C PHE A 189 -3.31 -15.91 4.99
N VAL A 190 -3.69 -15.26 6.07
CA VAL A 190 -4.71 -14.19 6.10
C VAL A 190 -4.10 -12.87 6.54
N GLY A 191 -2.78 -12.77 6.60
CA GLY A 191 -2.09 -11.56 7.02
C GLY A 191 -0.68 -11.81 7.52
N PHE A 192 -0.05 -10.71 7.91
CA PHE A 192 1.34 -10.61 8.31
C PHE A 192 1.47 -9.62 9.47
N ASN A 193 2.44 -9.85 10.32
CA ASN A 193 2.95 -8.88 11.28
C ASN A 193 4.46 -9.08 11.45
N GLY A 194 5.24 -8.04 11.19
CA GLY A 194 6.68 -8.10 11.32
C GLY A 194 7.29 -6.71 11.46
N TYR A 195 8.61 -6.69 11.59
CA TYR A 195 9.37 -5.47 11.70
C TYR A 195 10.20 -5.26 10.47
N MET A 196 10.14 -4.05 9.92
CA MET A 196 10.95 -3.67 8.78
C MET A 196 11.83 -2.49 9.16
N ASN A 197 13.13 -2.65 8.92
CA ASN A 197 14.10 -1.57 8.82
C ASN A 197 14.38 -1.38 7.33
N PRO A 198 14.08 -0.21 6.75
CA PRO A 198 14.25 -0.01 5.32
C PRO A 198 15.72 0.18 4.89
N GLY A 199 16.65 0.32 5.83
CA GLY A 199 18.05 0.64 5.53
C GLY A 199 18.22 2.09 5.07
N SER A 200 19.42 2.46 4.63
CA SER A 200 19.75 3.85 4.29
C SER A 200 18.96 4.41 3.09
N MET A 201 18.45 3.55 2.21
CA MET A 201 17.65 3.90 1.04
C MET A 201 18.28 5.01 0.18
N PHE A 202 19.56 4.90 -0.16
CA PHE A 202 20.23 5.97 -0.92
C PHE A 202 19.62 6.18 -2.30
N VAL A 203 19.41 7.46 -2.66
CA VAL A 203 18.92 7.88 -3.97
C VAL A 203 19.74 9.06 -4.51
N SER A 204 19.96 9.08 -5.81
CA SER A 204 20.62 10.18 -6.51
C SER A 204 20.23 10.26 -7.98
N SER A 205 20.47 11.41 -8.61
CA SER A 205 20.22 11.61 -10.05
C SER A 205 21.17 10.82 -10.96
N ALA A 206 22.35 10.45 -10.44
CA ALA A 206 23.37 9.70 -11.16
C ALA A 206 23.38 8.20 -10.82
N GLY A 207 22.54 7.79 -9.87
CA GLY A 207 22.52 6.46 -9.31
C GLY A 207 21.10 5.88 -9.18
N THR A 208 20.72 5.48 -7.98
CA THR A 208 19.39 4.98 -7.65
C THR A 208 18.38 6.13 -7.71
N PHE A 209 17.46 6.08 -8.67
CA PHE A 209 16.39 7.05 -8.82
C PHE A 209 15.26 6.85 -7.81
N GLN A 210 14.94 5.59 -7.51
CA GLN A 210 13.89 5.22 -6.56
C GLN A 210 14.28 3.93 -5.84
N HIS A 211 13.98 3.89 -4.55
CA HIS A 211 14.19 2.77 -3.65
C HIS A 211 12.90 2.49 -2.89
N VAL A 212 12.45 1.23 -2.90
CA VAL A 212 11.25 0.78 -2.20
C VAL A 212 11.55 -0.47 -1.39
N VAL A 213 11.14 -0.47 -0.12
CA VAL A 213 11.21 -1.64 0.75
C VAL A 213 9.81 -1.87 1.32
N THR A 214 9.23 -3.04 1.04
CA THR A 214 7.79 -3.28 1.23
C THR A 214 7.46 -4.69 1.69
N THR A 215 6.27 -4.80 2.31
CA THR A 215 5.53 -6.05 2.46
C THR A 215 4.24 -5.98 1.65
N HIS A 216 3.92 -7.06 0.94
CA HIS A 216 2.72 -7.19 0.11
C HIS A 216 1.81 -8.29 0.66
N VAL A 217 0.49 -8.09 0.53
CA VAL A 217 -0.54 -9.08 0.81
C VAL A 217 -1.55 -9.09 -0.32
N GLY A 218 -1.85 -10.26 -0.87
CA GLY A 218 -2.78 -10.41 -1.99
C GLY A 218 -2.43 -11.60 -2.87
N LYS A 219 -3.09 -11.76 -4.01
CA LYS A 219 -2.73 -12.76 -5.03
C LYS A 219 -3.38 -12.46 -6.37
N LYS A 220 -3.03 -13.24 -7.39
CA LYS A 220 -3.77 -13.23 -8.65
C LYS A 220 -5.16 -13.82 -8.45
N THR A 221 -6.16 -13.10 -8.94
CA THR A 221 -7.54 -13.60 -9.07
C THR A 221 -7.61 -14.77 -10.06
N PRO A 222 -8.69 -15.57 -10.06
CA PRO A 222 -8.86 -16.63 -11.06
C PRO A 222 -8.89 -16.14 -12.51
N SER A 223 -9.21 -14.87 -12.76
CA SER A 223 -9.16 -14.23 -14.09
C SER A 223 -7.74 -13.78 -14.49
N GLY A 224 -6.75 -13.93 -13.60
CA GLY A 224 -5.35 -13.58 -13.82
C GLY A 224 -4.99 -12.12 -13.47
N GLN A 225 -5.96 -11.32 -13.03
CA GLN A 225 -5.74 -9.95 -12.55
C GLN A 225 -5.11 -9.97 -11.16
N ASP A 226 -4.14 -9.08 -10.91
CA ASP A 226 -3.57 -8.90 -9.59
C ASP A 226 -4.56 -8.19 -8.65
N ASP A 227 -4.61 -8.63 -7.39
CA ASP A 227 -5.48 -8.11 -6.33
C ASP A 227 -4.69 -8.11 -5.03
N TRP A 228 -4.20 -6.94 -4.62
CA TRP A 228 -3.21 -6.81 -3.56
C TRP A 228 -3.07 -5.41 -2.98
N THR A 229 -2.50 -5.38 -1.79
CA THR A 229 -2.16 -4.17 -1.05
C THR A 229 -0.74 -4.28 -0.52
N GLU A 230 -0.13 -3.15 -0.22
CA GLU A 230 1.21 -3.07 0.35
C GLU A 230 1.34 -1.95 1.38
N ALA A 231 2.35 -2.13 2.22
CA ALA A 231 2.86 -1.11 3.12
C ALA A 231 4.38 -1.16 3.10
N GLY A 232 5.01 0.01 3.20
CA GLY A 232 6.46 0.05 3.18
C GLY A 232 7.05 1.44 3.36
N VAL A 233 8.29 1.56 2.88
CA VAL A 233 9.01 2.82 2.79
C VAL A 233 9.45 3.04 1.34
N LEU A 234 9.28 4.26 0.86
CA LEU A 234 9.71 4.74 -0.44
C LEU A 234 10.72 5.86 -0.23
N ASN A 235 11.80 5.86 -1.01
CA ASN A 235 12.63 7.03 -1.22
C ASN A 235 12.77 7.30 -2.72
N SER A 236 12.56 8.53 -3.15
CA SER A 236 12.73 8.95 -4.55
C SER A 236 13.66 10.13 -4.62
N MET A 237 14.41 10.30 -5.72
CA MET A 237 15.43 11.35 -5.85
C MET A 237 14.95 12.80 -5.61
N ASN A 238 13.64 13.05 -5.73
CA ASN A 238 13.04 14.38 -5.53
C ASN A 238 12.40 14.53 -4.15
N ASP A 239 12.40 13.48 -3.34
CA ASP A 239 11.89 13.51 -1.99
C ASP A 239 12.99 14.05 -1.07
N ALA A 240 12.61 14.93 -0.13
CA ALA A 240 13.55 15.44 0.86
C ALA A 240 13.95 14.37 1.90
N TYR A 241 13.16 13.30 2.00
CA TYR A 241 13.30 12.21 2.95
C TYR A 241 12.53 10.98 2.47
N ALA A 242 12.95 9.78 2.91
CA ALA A 242 12.18 8.57 2.70
C ALA A 242 10.83 8.64 3.45
N ARG A 243 9.78 8.01 2.94
CA ARG A 243 8.40 8.15 3.43
C ARG A 243 7.72 6.82 3.68
N TYR A 244 6.95 6.75 4.75
CA TYR A 244 6.00 5.67 4.96
C TYR A 244 4.88 5.77 3.94
N PHE A 245 4.50 4.63 3.35
CA PHE A 245 3.40 4.61 2.40
C PHE A 245 2.57 3.32 2.50
N THR A 246 1.37 3.40 1.95
CA THR A 246 0.55 2.25 1.58
C THR A 246 0.05 2.40 0.16
N TYR A 247 -0.13 1.29 -0.54
CA TYR A 247 -0.74 1.26 -1.86
C TYR A 247 -1.69 0.06 -1.98
N ASP A 248 -2.72 0.22 -2.80
CA ASP A 248 -3.71 -0.79 -3.13
C ASP A 248 -4.02 -0.58 -4.60
N ASN A 249 -4.03 -1.70 -5.33
CA ASN A 249 -3.99 -1.69 -6.77
C ASN A 249 -5.36 -1.51 -7.43
N ASP A 250 -6.46 -1.67 -6.69
CA ASP A 250 -7.82 -1.47 -7.21
C ASP A 250 -8.67 -0.46 -6.40
N GLU A 251 -8.25 -0.08 -5.19
CA GLU A 251 -8.97 0.87 -4.33
C GLU A 251 -8.02 1.87 -3.63
N GLY A 252 -8.45 3.12 -3.44
CA GLY A 252 -7.75 4.11 -2.60
C GLY A 252 -6.32 4.55 -3.01
N ALA A 253 -5.71 3.94 -4.03
CA ALA A 253 -4.43 4.30 -4.63
C ALA A 253 -3.26 4.48 -3.63
N TRP A 254 -2.27 5.33 -3.96
CA TRP A 254 -1.09 5.59 -3.10
C TRP A 254 -1.43 6.56 -1.97
N GLN A 255 -0.92 6.31 -0.77
CA GLN A 255 -1.06 7.21 0.38
C GLN A 255 0.26 7.29 1.15
N PHE A 256 0.66 8.51 1.53
CA PHE A 256 1.83 8.80 2.37
C PHE A 256 1.45 9.06 3.82
N HIS A 257 2.26 8.54 4.74
CA HIS A 257 2.03 8.55 6.19
C HIS A 257 3.12 9.31 6.97
N GLY A 258 3.84 10.20 6.29
CA GLY A 258 4.91 11.03 6.88
C GLY A 258 6.33 10.51 6.60
N ALA A 259 7.30 11.19 7.22
CA ALA A 259 8.73 10.88 7.07
C ALA A 259 9.10 9.56 7.74
N ALA A 260 9.97 8.80 7.09
CA ALA A 260 10.49 7.54 7.57
C ALA A 260 11.83 7.69 8.29
N GLU A 261 11.96 6.95 9.39
CA GLU A 261 13.20 6.79 10.14
C GLU A 261 13.98 5.60 9.57
N VAL A 262 14.88 5.89 8.62
CA VAL A 262 15.58 4.90 7.78
C VAL A 262 16.51 3.93 8.53
N GLU A 263 16.80 4.17 9.82
CA GLU A 263 17.65 3.30 10.64
C GLU A 263 16.87 2.50 11.70
N TRP A 264 15.56 2.72 11.81
CA TRP A 264 14.74 2.14 12.87
C TRP A 264 13.84 1.04 12.34
N TYR A 265 13.67 0.01 13.16
CA TYR A 265 12.64 -0.99 12.90
C TYR A 265 11.28 -0.39 13.22
N LYS A 266 10.37 -0.49 12.26
CA LYS A 266 8.95 -0.19 12.44
C LYS A 266 8.12 -1.44 12.30
N ASN A 267 7.06 -1.52 13.08
CA ASN A 267 6.12 -2.62 12.98
C ASN A 267 5.18 -2.41 11.79
N TYR A 268 5.00 -3.43 10.97
CA TYR A 268 4.03 -3.46 9.88
C TYR A 268 3.12 -4.65 10.09
N ALA A 269 1.80 -4.40 10.12
CA ALA A 269 0.80 -5.44 10.19
C ALA A 269 -0.25 -5.25 9.10
N ILE A 270 -0.56 -6.32 8.39
CA ILE A 270 -1.64 -6.38 7.40
C ILE A 270 -2.50 -7.59 7.74
N TYR A 271 -3.80 -7.41 7.94
CA TYR A 271 -4.71 -8.51 8.27
C TYR A 271 -5.97 -8.47 7.41
N VAL A 272 -6.30 -9.61 6.80
CA VAL A 272 -7.50 -9.83 6.00
C VAL A 272 -8.54 -10.55 6.86
N THR A 273 -9.61 -9.82 7.17
CA THR A 273 -10.65 -10.27 8.09
C THR A 273 -11.50 -11.39 7.50
N SER A 274 -12.28 -12.06 8.34
CA SER A 274 -13.36 -12.94 7.90
C SER A 274 -14.59 -12.20 7.36
N SER A 275 -14.64 -10.87 7.55
CA SER A 275 -15.76 -10.03 7.13
C SER A 275 -15.58 -9.64 5.67
N SER A 276 -16.68 -9.68 4.91
CA SER A 276 -16.70 -9.32 3.50
C SER A 276 -17.99 -8.62 3.11
N ASP A 277 -17.93 -7.82 2.06
CA ASP A 277 -19.08 -7.25 1.38
C ASP A 277 -18.99 -7.49 -0.15
N SER A 278 -19.72 -6.69 -0.94
CA SER A 278 -19.71 -6.81 -2.40
C SER A 278 -18.35 -6.48 -3.05
N SER A 279 -17.48 -5.75 -2.35
CA SER A 279 -16.15 -5.35 -2.83
C SER A 279 -15.10 -6.41 -2.53
N GLY A 280 -15.26 -7.19 -1.45
CA GLY A 280 -14.39 -8.31 -1.11
C GLY A 280 -14.27 -8.51 0.39
N TYR A 281 -13.22 -9.23 0.82
CA TYR A 281 -12.83 -9.36 2.22
C TYR A 281 -12.13 -8.09 2.68
N ILE A 282 -12.53 -7.58 3.83
CA ILE A 282 -11.94 -6.36 4.39
C ILE A 282 -10.54 -6.69 4.88
N TYR A 283 -9.56 -5.88 4.50
CA TYR A 283 -8.24 -5.88 5.13
C TYR A 283 -8.01 -4.57 5.90
N ASN A 284 -7.03 -4.61 6.80
CA ASN A 284 -6.55 -3.46 7.55
C ASN A 284 -5.02 -3.45 7.60
N ILE A 285 -4.43 -2.26 7.56
CA ILE A 285 -2.98 -2.03 7.65
C ILE A 285 -2.69 -1.14 8.86
N TRP A 286 -1.68 -1.53 9.62
CA TRP A 286 -1.10 -0.74 10.71
C TRP A 286 0.41 -0.56 10.51
N ILE A 287 0.88 0.65 10.82
CA ILE A 287 2.31 0.99 10.91
C ILE A 287 2.58 1.48 12.33
N ASP A 288 3.52 0.85 13.03
CA ASP A 288 3.78 1.06 14.46
C ASP A 288 2.51 1.01 15.30
N ASN A 289 1.67 0.00 15.03
CA ASN A 289 0.39 -0.20 15.73
C ASN A 289 -0.64 0.90 15.48
N ASN A 290 -0.40 1.86 14.60
CA ASN A 290 -1.39 2.87 14.23
C ASN A 290 -2.03 2.47 12.90
N TRP A 291 -3.36 2.43 12.88
CA TRP A 291 -4.11 2.17 11.67
C TRP A 291 -3.84 3.25 10.64
N VAL A 292 -3.58 2.82 9.40
CA VAL A 292 -3.34 3.73 8.28
C VAL A 292 -4.25 3.47 7.09
N ARG A 293 -4.82 2.26 6.96
CA ARG A 293 -5.66 1.90 5.81
C ARG A 293 -6.58 0.71 6.08
N SER A 294 -7.75 0.76 5.46
CA SER A 294 -8.68 -0.35 5.26
C SER A 294 -9.11 -0.41 3.80
N GLY A 295 -9.28 -1.60 3.24
CA GLY A 295 -9.75 -1.79 1.87
C GLY A 295 -10.25 -3.22 1.67
N HIS A 296 -10.33 -3.67 0.43
CA HIS A 296 -10.83 -5.01 0.10
C HIS A 296 -9.81 -5.84 -0.69
N LEU A 297 -9.84 -7.14 -0.48
CA LEU A 297 -9.22 -8.13 -1.35
C LEU A 297 -10.29 -9.16 -1.75
N LYS A 298 -10.28 -9.64 -2.98
CA LYS A 298 -11.24 -10.65 -3.46
C LYS A 298 -11.06 -12.00 -2.76
N ALA A 299 -9.89 -12.26 -2.18
CA ALA A 299 -9.60 -13.47 -1.44
C ALA A 299 -9.15 -13.18 -0.01
N ARG A 300 -9.67 -13.96 0.95
CA ARG A 300 -9.23 -13.90 2.35
C ARG A 300 -7.83 -14.46 2.52
N GLN A 301 -7.57 -15.64 1.95
CA GLN A 301 -6.25 -16.24 1.97
C GLN A 301 -5.41 -15.70 0.82
N THR A 302 -4.22 -15.22 1.15
CA THR A 302 -3.37 -14.42 0.30
C THR A 302 -1.95 -14.97 0.22
N GLY A 303 -1.26 -14.60 -0.86
CA GLY A 303 0.19 -14.60 -0.91
C GLY A 303 0.74 -13.45 -0.07
N ILE A 304 1.92 -13.67 0.49
CA ILE A 304 2.65 -12.69 1.28
C ILE A 304 4.08 -12.67 0.78
N ASN A 305 4.59 -11.48 0.50
CA ASN A 305 5.99 -11.31 0.14
C ASN A 305 6.58 -10.04 0.76
N ASN A 306 7.89 -10.05 0.96
CA ASN A 306 8.69 -8.87 1.25
C ASN A 306 9.59 -8.57 0.07
N ALA A 307 9.76 -7.29 -0.24
CA ALA A 307 10.56 -6.84 -1.36
C ALA A 307 11.51 -5.71 -0.96
N ASN A 308 12.71 -5.74 -1.56
CA ASN A 308 13.61 -4.61 -1.63
C ASN A 308 13.88 -4.37 -3.11
N GLU A 309 13.46 -3.22 -3.60
CA GLU A 309 13.40 -2.92 -5.01
C GLU A 309 14.02 -1.56 -5.29
N ILE A 310 14.86 -1.48 -6.30
CA ILE A 310 15.54 -0.25 -6.68
C ILE A 310 15.50 -0.04 -8.20
N TRP A 311 15.53 1.21 -8.60
CA TRP A 311 15.48 1.61 -10.00
C TRP A 311 16.42 2.76 -10.26
N SER A 312 17.04 2.77 -11.43
CA SER A 312 17.89 3.86 -11.91
C SER A 312 17.40 4.31 -13.28
N LEU A 313 17.78 5.53 -13.67
CA LEU A 313 17.53 6.04 -15.01
C LEU A 313 18.69 5.71 -15.95
N GLY A 314 18.37 5.45 -17.21
CA GLY A 314 19.31 5.06 -18.27
C GLY A 314 20.14 3.84 -17.89
N THR A 315 21.45 3.97 -18.04
CA THR A 315 22.44 2.93 -17.72
C THR A 315 23.16 3.18 -16.40
N ASN A 316 22.63 4.06 -15.55
CA ASN A 316 23.26 4.44 -14.30
C ASN A 316 23.40 3.23 -13.36
N TRP A 317 24.51 3.23 -12.62
CA TRP A 317 24.74 2.28 -11.53
C TRP A 317 23.80 2.55 -10.37
N PHE A 318 23.58 1.57 -9.50
CA PHE A 318 22.82 1.79 -8.28
C PHE A 318 23.72 2.41 -7.20
N ASP A 319 23.16 3.29 -6.39
CA ASP A 319 23.84 3.79 -5.19
C ASP A 319 23.94 2.67 -4.14
N TYR A 320 24.98 2.76 -3.30
CA TYR A 320 25.24 1.79 -2.23
C TYR A 320 24.51 2.18 -0.94
N ASP A 321 24.03 1.18 -0.20
CA ASP A 321 23.47 1.37 1.14
C ASP A 321 24.47 1.10 2.24
N ASP A 322 24.73 2.12 3.07
CA ASP A 322 25.50 1.99 4.31
C ASP A 322 24.81 1.09 5.34
N ILE A 323 23.47 1.06 5.31
CA ILE A 323 22.65 0.22 6.18
C ILE A 323 21.70 -0.59 5.29
N ASN A 324 21.79 -1.91 5.43
CA ASN A 324 20.99 -2.86 4.67
C ASN A 324 19.55 -2.97 5.18
N PRO A 325 18.54 -3.03 4.28
CA PRO A 325 17.18 -3.32 4.69
C PRO A 325 17.07 -4.69 5.37
N ALA A 326 16.20 -4.78 6.36
CA ALA A 326 16.02 -5.98 7.17
C ALA A 326 14.58 -6.14 7.65
N PHE A 327 14.13 -7.39 7.68
CA PHE A 327 12.84 -7.83 8.18
C PHE A 327 13.06 -8.73 9.40
N GLN A 328 12.27 -8.58 10.46
CA GLN A 328 12.46 -9.30 11.71
C GLN A 328 11.14 -9.70 12.36
N ASN A 329 11.18 -10.83 13.07
CA ASN A 329 10.08 -11.33 13.90
C ASN A 329 8.74 -11.38 13.16
N GLU A 330 8.85 -11.85 11.94
CA GLU A 330 7.76 -11.95 11.00
C GLU A 330 6.85 -13.09 11.40
N ASN A 331 5.57 -12.79 11.58
CA ASN A 331 4.53 -13.72 11.92
C ASN A 331 3.48 -13.69 10.83
N LEU A 332 3.23 -14.85 10.23
CA LEU A 332 2.20 -15.04 9.24
C LEU A 332 0.94 -15.50 9.96
N TYR A 333 -0.16 -14.79 9.75
CA TYR A 333 -1.45 -15.10 10.32
C TYR A 333 -2.16 -16.16 9.48
N THR A 334 -2.77 -17.13 10.16
CA THR A 334 -3.61 -18.18 9.57
C THR A 334 -4.99 -18.11 10.22
N THR A 335 -5.95 -18.88 9.71
CA THR A 335 -7.28 -18.99 10.33
C THR A 335 -7.29 -19.77 11.65
N SER A 336 -6.13 -20.24 12.13
CA SER A 336 -6.00 -21.07 13.34
C SER A 336 -4.93 -20.57 14.32
N GLY A 337 -4.30 -19.43 14.05
CA GLY A 337 -3.17 -18.92 14.83
C GLY A 337 -2.14 -18.21 13.95
N SER A 338 -0.91 -18.05 14.43
CA SER A 338 0.22 -17.57 13.63
C SER A 338 1.36 -18.58 13.55
N VAL A 339 2.16 -18.46 12.50
CA VAL A 339 3.44 -19.14 12.36
C VAL A 339 4.54 -18.11 12.15
N GLN A 340 5.70 -18.32 12.76
CA GLN A 340 6.85 -17.44 12.56
C GLN A 340 7.45 -17.70 11.18
N TRP A 341 7.51 -16.67 10.34
CA TRP A 341 8.15 -16.74 9.04
C TRP A 341 9.65 -16.93 9.22
N GLY A 342 10.15 -18.05 8.71
CA GLY A 342 11.54 -18.43 8.80
C GLY A 342 11.67 -19.95 8.81
N ASP A 343 11.34 -20.57 9.94
CA ASP A 343 11.40 -22.03 10.09
C ASP A 343 10.26 -22.75 9.36
N TYR A 344 9.12 -22.09 9.14
CA TYR A 344 7.97 -22.57 8.37
C TYR A 344 7.06 -21.38 8.02
N PRO A 345 6.46 -21.25 6.82
CA PRO A 345 6.38 -22.17 5.69
C PRO A 345 7.57 -22.09 4.72
N THR A 346 7.59 -23.02 3.73
CA THR A 346 8.54 -22.97 2.61
C THR A 346 8.50 -21.62 1.92
N THR A 347 9.69 -21.04 1.79
CA THR A 347 9.90 -19.71 1.23
C THR A 347 10.54 -19.83 -0.15
N GLY A 348 10.05 -19.05 -1.11
CA GLY A 348 10.69 -18.81 -2.39
C GLY A 348 11.43 -17.49 -2.35
N THR A 349 12.63 -17.45 -2.95
CA THR A 349 13.39 -16.22 -3.12
C THR A 349 13.55 -15.93 -4.60
N SER A 350 13.29 -14.69 -5.01
CA SER A 350 13.55 -14.24 -6.38
C SER A 350 14.51 -13.06 -6.37
N LEU A 351 15.42 -13.05 -7.35
CA LEU A 351 16.43 -12.01 -7.50
C LEU A 351 16.40 -11.50 -8.95
N SER A 352 16.66 -10.21 -9.14
CA SER A 352 16.88 -9.66 -10.47
C SER A 352 18.08 -10.34 -11.14
N SER A 353 17.88 -10.89 -12.34
CA SER A 353 18.90 -11.62 -13.10
C SER A 353 19.92 -10.70 -13.81
N ASP A 354 20.21 -9.53 -13.24
CA ASP A 354 21.01 -8.52 -13.94
C ASP A 354 22.43 -9.07 -14.21
N PRO A 355 22.87 -9.12 -15.49
CA PRO A 355 24.12 -9.75 -15.90
C PRO A 355 25.39 -9.08 -15.35
N TYR A 356 25.29 -7.93 -14.68
CA TYR A 356 26.44 -7.18 -14.18
C TYR A 356 26.83 -7.47 -12.71
N GLY A 357 26.44 -8.63 -12.16
CA GLY A 357 27.09 -9.16 -10.96
C GLY A 357 26.57 -8.61 -9.63
N TYR A 358 25.29 -8.28 -9.59
CA TYR A 358 24.58 -7.81 -8.41
C TYR A 358 24.32 -8.96 -7.42
N VAL A 359 25.38 -9.45 -6.76
CA VAL A 359 25.31 -10.63 -5.89
C VAL A 359 24.90 -10.20 -4.47
N LEU A 360 23.63 -10.46 -4.15
CA LEU A 360 23.15 -10.66 -2.78
C LEU A 360 24.02 -11.75 -2.13
N LYS A 361 24.94 -11.38 -1.24
CA LYS A 361 25.98 -12.31 -0.80
C LYS A 361 25.57 -13.23 0.33
N ASP A 362 24.53 -12.90 1.10
CA ASP A 362 24.14 -13.71 2.25
C ASP A 362 22.64 -13.55 2.55
N HIS A 363 21.96 -14.64 2.86
CA HIS A 363 20.68 -14.61 3.56
C HIS A 363 20.88 -15.48 4.81
N TYR A 364 20.90 -14.86 5.98
CA TYR A 364 20.95 -15.61 7.24
C TYR A 364 19.63 -15.43 7.95
N MET A 365 18.77 -16.44 7.86
CA MET A 365 17.69 -16.60 8.83
C MET A 365 18.29 -17.21 10.10
N ASN A 366 18.89 -16.35 10.92
CA ASN A 366 19.20 -16.72 12.29
C ASN A 366 18.21 -15.98 13.20
N SER A 367 17.48 -16.72 14.03
CA SER A 367 16.51 -16.17 14.98
C SER A 367 15.37 -15.33 14.35
N GLY A 368 14.86 -15.72 13.18
CA GLY A 368 13.68 -15.06 12.57
C GLY A 368 13.93 -13.65 12.02
N THR A 369 15.17 -13.38 11.59
CA THR A 369 15.56 -12.14 10.90
C THR A 369 15.95 -12.45 9.47
N TRP A 370 15.42 -11.69 8.52
CA TRP A 370 15.83 -11.70 7.13
C TRP A 370 16.49 -10.37 6.77
N LYS A 371 17.62 -10.42 6.06
CA LYS A 371 18.39 -9.23 5.67
C LYS A 371 18.61 -9.21 4.18
N PHE A 372 18.30 -8.08 3.58
CA PHE A 372 18.64 -7.79 2.21
C PHE A 372 20.00 -7.11 2.18
N TYR A 373 21.05 -7.84 1.82
CA TYR A 373 22.35 -7.20 1.60
C TYR A 373 22.28 -6.40 0.31
N SER A 374 22.56 -5.10 0.43
CA SER A 374 22.63 -4.19 -0.69
C SER A 374 23.83 -4.53 -1.58
N TRP A 375 23.77 -3.96 -2.76
CA TRP A 375 24.51 -4.32 -3.95
C TRP A 375 26.00 -3.99 -3.79
N ASN A 376 26.89 -4.98 -3.91
CA ASN A 376 28.32 -4.72 -4.06
C ASN A 376 28.65 -4.39 -5.52
N VAL A 377 29.55 -3.42 -5.71
CA VAL A 377 30.12 -3.03 -7.01
C VAL A 377 31.13 -4.05 -7.49
#